data_AF-A0AA50DZY9-F1
#
_entry.id   AF-A0AA50DZY9-F1
#
_cell.length_a   1.000
_cell.length_b   1.000
_cell.length_c   1.000
_cell.angle_alpha   90.00
_cell.angle_beta   90.00
_cell.angle_gamma   90.00
#
_symmetry.space_group_name_H-M   'P 1'
#
loop_
_entity.id
_entity.type
_entity.pdbx_description
1 polymer ?
#
loop_
_entity_poly.entity_id
_entity_poly.type
_entity_poly.pdbx_seq_one_letter_code
_entity_poly.pdbx_strand_id
1 'polypeptide(L)'
;MSEASLRPAKISTVLPGSLGEEMGFEPGDAIVRINGQAPRDLIDYQFLCADDYLELDVLDSQGELHELAVEKEFDQDLGLGFETALFDGLIQCNNRCPFCFIDQQPPGKRESLYYKDDDYRLSFLYGSYLTLTNLSAKEWQRIEQLRLSPLYVSIHATEASVRERLLKNHQAGQILDQLAWFQARRLQIHAQVVVCPGINDGKHLEQTLRDLAQFHQGETPAVISVAVVPVGLTRFRPQEDELSPVGQAKATEVIAQVQALQKEFAQQLGGNFAWLADEWFLIARQPLPPESHYEDYPQIGNGVGSIRQFIKEFQQQAAEFLPRRSPKPRR
;
A
#
# COMPACT_ATOMS: atom_id res chain seq x y z
N MET A 1 12.74 12.13 17.97
CA MET A 1 13.47 12.53 16.77
C MET A 1 13.98 13.93 17.03
N SER A 2 15.30 14.08 17.16
CA SER A 2 15.94 15.39 17.23
C SER A 2 15.92 16.02 15.83
N GLU A 3 15.84 17.35 15.74
CA GLU A 3 15.86 18.11 14.47
C GLU A 3 17.09 17.80 13.59
N ALA A 4 18.12 17.17 14.16
CA ALA A 4 19.39 16.83 13.51
C ALA A 4 19.34 15.66 12.48
N SER A 5 18.17 15.07 12.17
CA SER A 5 18.06 13.97 11.19
C SER A 5 17.25 14.28 9.93
N LEU A 6 16.71 15.48 9.79
CA LEU A 6 15.95 15.87 8.60
C LEU A 6 16.91 16.18 7.46
N ARG A 7 16.88 15.37 6.40
CA ARG A 7 17.61 15.68 5.16
C ARG A 7 16.73 16.62 4.32
N PRO A 8 17.31 17.65 3.71
CA PRO A 8 16.58 18.51 2.76
C PRO A 8 15.90 17.70 1.65
N ALA A 9 14.75 18.17 1.19
CA ALA A 9 13.99 17.54 0.12
C ALA A 9 14.67 17.78 -1.23
N LYS A 10 15.49 16.81 -1.66
CA LYS A 10 16.34 16.94 -2.85
C LYS A 10 15.54 16.80 -4.15
N ILE A 11 15.65 17.80 -5.00
CA ILE A 11 14.96 17.93 -6.28
C ILE A 11 15.68 17.06 -7.33
N SER A 12 14.92 16.18 -7.96
CA SER A 12 15.38 15.28 -9.03
C SER A 12 14.93 15.73 -10.41
N THR A 13 13.78 16.41 -10.50
CA THR A 13 13.23 16.92 -11.75
C THR A 13 12.50 18.25 -11.53
N VAL A 14 12.55 19.12 -12.52
CA VAL A 14 11.74 20.34 -12.59
C VAL A 14 10.89 20.26 -13.86
N LEU A 15 9.59 20.49 -13.74
CA LEU A 15 8.66 20.39 -14.86
C LEU A 15 8.82 21.61 -15.80
N PRO A 16 8.93 21.41 -17.13
CA PRO A 16 8.99 22.53 -18.06
C PRO A 16 7.74 23.40 -17.99
N GLY A 17 7.93 24.72 -17.96
CA GLY A 17 6.87 25.72 -17.82
C GLY A 17 6.23 25.78 -16.44
N SER A 18 6.85 25.20 -15.40
CA SER A 18 6.37 25.32 -14.02
C SER A 18 6.94 26.55 -13.31
N LEU A 19 6.30 26.95 -12.21
CA LEU A 19 6.83 28.01 -11.35
C LEU A 19 8.24 27.72 -10.87
N GLY A 20 8.56 26.45 -10.60
CA GLY A 20 9.90 26.01 -10.22
C GLY A 20 10.94 26.32 -11.30
N GLU A 21 10.62 26.12 -12.58
CA GLU A 21 11.52 26.51 -13.69
C GLU A 21 11.64 28.04 -13.77
N GLU A 22 10.54 28.78 -13.64
CA GLU A 22 10.54 30.26 -13.67
C GLU A 22 11.36 30.86 -12.52
N MET A 23 11.36 30.22 -11.35
CA MET A 23 12.14 30.58 -10.17
C MET A 23 13.62 30.15 -10.28
N GLY A 24 13.98 29.38 -11.30
CA GLY A 24 15.36 28.95 -11.55
C GLY A 24 15.81 27.75 -10.72
N PHE A 25 14.90 26.92 -10.21
CA PHE A 25 15.27 25.66 -9.58
C PHE A 25 15.92 24.71 -10.59
N GLU A 26 16.95 24.00 -10.15
CA GLU A 26 17.63 22.99 -10.94
C GLU A 26 17.62 21.61 -10.24
N PRO A 27 17.66 20.50 -11.00
CA PRO A 27 17.92 19.19 -10.41
C PRO A 27 19.23 19.18 -9.62
N GLY A 28 19.17 18.80 -8.36
CA GLY A 28 20.31 18.85 -7.43
C GLY A 28 20.10 19.81 -6.26
N ASP A 29 19.27 20.84 -6.44
CA ASP A 29 18.82 21.72 -5.37
C ASP A 29 17.98 20.96 -4.35
N ALA A 30 17.81 21.52 -3.14
CA ALA A 30 17.02 20.89 -2.10
C ALA A 30 16.25 21.90 -1.24
N ILE A 31 14.97 21.63 -1.02
CA ILE A 31 14.15 22.44 -0.12
C ILE A 31 14.45 22.07 1.32
N VAL A 32 14.88 23.05 2.10
CA VAL A 32 15.19 22.92 3.54
C VAL A 32 13.96 23.23 4.38
N ARG A 33 13.26 24.33 4.06
CA ARG A 33 12.03 24.76 4.74
C ARG A 33 11.05 25.40 3.77
N ILE A 34 9.78 25.32 4.14
CA ILE A 34 8.65 26.05 3.54
C ILE A 34 7.90 26.70 4.70
N ASN A 35 7.74 28.02 4.68
CA ASN A 35 7.08 28.79 5.74
C ASN A 35 7.64 28.47 7.14
N GLY A 36 8.97 28.38 7.24
CA GLY A 36 9.70 28.06 8.47
C GLY A 36 9.65 26.59 8.90
N GLN A 37 8.95 25.71 8.18
CA GLN A 37 8.80 24.30 8.51
C GLN A 37 9.61 23.40 7.58
N ALA A 38 10.36 22.45 8.14
CA ALA A 38 11.10 21.47 7.36
C ALA A 38 10.16 20.30 6.99
N PRO A 39 9.85 20.08 5.70
CA PRO A 39 8.97 18.99 5.30
C PRO A 39 9.64 17.64 5.60
N ARG A 40 8.88 16.68 6.15
CA ARG A 40 9.39 15.33 6.44
C ARG A 40 9.29 14.39 5.25
N ASP A 41 8.37 14.69 4.35
CA ASP A 41 7.97 13.86 3.22
C ASP A 41 7.14 14.68 2.22
N LEU A 42 6.74 14.04 1.12
CA LEU A 42 5.94 14.63 0.07
C LEU A 42 4.56 15.12 0.55
N ILE A 43 4.01 14.52 1.61
CA ILE A 43 2.71 14.93 2.17
C ILE A 43 2.86 16.29 2.85
N ASP A 44 3.91 16.47 3.66
CA ASP A 44 4.21 17.79 4.25
C ASP A 44 4.52 18.82 3.17
N TYR A 45 5.29 18.46 2.13
CA TYR A 45 5.56 19.36 1.01
C TYR A 45 4.26 19.84 0.35
N GLN A 46 3.36 18.92 -0.03
CA GLN A 46 2.08 19.27 -0.65
C GLN A 46 1.22 20.14 0.26
N PHE A 47 1.16 19.81 1.56
CA PHE A 47 0.39 20.58 2.53
C PHE A 47 0.94 22.00 2.71
N LEU A 48 2.26 22.15 2.84
CA LEU A 48 2.92 23.45 3.03
C LEU A 48 2.87 24.29 1.75
N CYS A 49 2.93 23.67 0.57
CA CYS A 49 2.81 24.35 -0.72
C CYS A 49 1.37 24.73 -1.09
N ALA A 50 0.35 24.37 -0.31
CA ALA A 50 -1.04 24.72 -0.63
C ALA A 50 -1.31 26.24 -0.50
N ASP A 51 -0.53 26.95 0.32
CA ASP A 51 -0.69 28.38 0.61
C ASP A 51 -0.39 29.28 -0.62
N ASP A 52 -0.93 30.50 -0.63
CA ASP A 52 -0.75 31.46 -1.74
C ASP A 52 0.60 32.20 -1.67
N TYR A 53 1.18 32.31 -0.48
CA TYR A 53 2.50 32.87 -0.23
C TYR A 53 3.43 31.85 0.43
N LEU A 54 4.56 31.55 -0.21
CA LEU A 54 5.57 30.63 0.32
C LEU A 54 6.91 31.33 0.53
N GLU A 55 7.47 31.18 1.73
CA GLU A 55 8.86 31.46 2.06
C GLU A 55 9.65 30.15 2.00
N LEU A 56 10.61 30.05 1.08
CA LEU A 56 11.39 28.84 0.83
C LEU A 56 12.85 29.06 1.24
N ASP A 57 13.35 28.16 2.07
CA ASP A 57 14.79 28.01 2.30
C ASP A 57 15.29 26.90 1.36
N VAL A 58 16.16 27.24 0.41
CA VAL A 58 16.65 26.32 -0.63
C VAL A 58 18.17 26.19 -0.54
N LEU A 59 18.67 24.97 -0.54
CA LEU A 59 20.08 24.67 -0.66
C LEU A 59 20.39 24.34 -2.12
N ASP A 60 21.27 25.09 -2.76
CA ASP A 60 21.66 24.79 -4.14
C ASP A 60 22.63 23.58 -4.23
N SER A 61 22.94 23.17 -5.46
CA SER A 61 23.90 22.09 -5.72
C SER A 61 25.33 22.33 -5.19
N GLN A 62 25.70 23.58 -4.86
CA GLN A 62 26.99 23.96 -4.28
C GLN A 62 26.95 23.99 -2.75
N GLY A 63 25.76 23.88 -2.14
CA GLY A 63 25.55 23.95 -0.70
C GLY A 63 25.37 25.37 -0.18
N GLU A 64 25.09 26.35 -1.03
CA GLU A 64 24.71 27.70 -0.61
C GLU A 64 23.21 27.77 -0.31
N LEU A 65 22.85 28.48 0.76
CA LEU A 65 21.47 28.65 1.19
C LEU A 65 20.89 29.93 0.58
N HIS A 66 19.74 29.80 -0.08
CA HIS A 66 18.98 30.87 -0.70
C HIS A 66 17.60 30.97 -0.04
N GLU A 67 17.18 32.19 0.27
CA GLU A 67 15.83 32.49 0.76
C GLU A 67 15.01 33.04 -0.41
N LEU A 68 13.92 32.38 -0.75
CA LEU A 68 13.03 32.76 -1.86
C LEU A 68 11.63 33.03 -1.31
N ALA A 69 10.95 34.00 -1.90
CA ALA A 69 9.54 34.24 -1.65
C ALA A 69 8.77 34.09 -2.97
N VAL A 70 7.66 33.36 -2.95
CA VAL A 70 6.80 33.16 -4.11
C VAL A 70 5.34 33.42 -3.75
N GLU A 71 4.71 34.28 -4.56
CA GLU A 71 3.26 34.44 -4.62
C GLU A 71 2.73 33.58 -5.77
N LYS A 72 1.74 32.74 -5.50
CA LYS A 72 1.14 31.82 -6.47
C LYS A 72 -0.35 31.71 -6.27
N GLU A 73 -1.05 31.13 -7.24
CA GLU A 73 -2.45 30.77 -7.04
C GLU A 73 -2.58 29.68 -5.96
N PHE A 74 -3.69 29.71 -5.23
CA PHE A 74 -4.01 28.69 -4.25
C PHE A 74 -3.97 27.29 -4.90
N ASP A 75 -3.28 26.34 -4.27
CA ASP A 75 -3.07 24.97 -4.77
C ASP A 75 -2.28 24.85 -6.10
N GLN A 76 -1.69 25.94 -6.61
CA GLN A 76 -0.77 25.87 -7.75
C GLN A 76 0.53 25.15 -7.35
N ASP A 77 0.91 24.11 -8.10
CA ASP A 77 2.14 23.35 -7.87
C ASP A 77 3.38 24.13 -8.37
N LEU A 78 4.50 24.00 -7.64
CA LEU A 78 5.81 24.49 -8.09
C LEU A 78 6.38 23.64 -9.25
N GLY A 79 5.87 22.43 -9.46
CA GLY A 79 6.34 21.50 -10.49
C GLY A 79 7.71 20.90 -10.17
N LEU A 80 7.97 20.67 -8.88
CA LEU A 80 9.20 20.07 -8.39
C LEU A 80 8.98 18.58 -8.10
N GLY A 81 9.83 17.74 -8.69
CA GLY A 81 9.91 16.31 -8.39
C GLY A 81 11.11 16.01 -7.52
N PHE A 82 10.96 15.09 -6.56
CA PHE A 82 11.97 14.76 -5.57
C PHE A 82 12.59 13.37 -5.79
N GLU A 83 13.78 13.12 -5.26
CA GLU A 83 14.44 11.80 -5.36
C GLU A 83 13.70 10.69 -4.58
N THR A 84 13.00 11.06 -3.51
CA THR A 84 12.30 10.15 -2.61
C THR A 84 11.04 10.85 -2.09
N ALA A 85 10.00 10.08 -1.77
CA ALA A 85 8.82 10.60 -1.10
C ALA A 85 9.06 10.90 0.38
N LEU A 86 10.11 10.32 0.98
CA LEU A 86 10.41 10.42 2.41
C LEU A 86 11.75 11.13 2.61
N PHE A 87 11.73 12.35 3.15
CA PHE A 87 12.92 13.18 3.34
C PHE A 87 13.62 12.87 4.67
N ASP A 88 12.86 12.48 5.71
CA ASP A 88 13.40 12.02 6.99
C ASP A 88 13.77 10.53 7.03
N GLY A 89 13.64 9.84 5.90
CA GLY A 89 13.93 8.42 5.74
C GLY A 89 12.72 7.50 5.99
N LEU A 90 12.93 6.21 5.81
CA LEU A 90 11.89 5.18 5.87
C LEU A 90 11.67 4.69 7.32
N ILE A 91 10.41 4.56 7.74
CA ILE A 91 10.05 3.76 8.92
C ILE A 91 10.24 2.28 8.57
N GLN A 92 11.29 1.68 9.12
CA GLN A 92 11.66 0.30 8.82
C GLN A 92 10.83 -0.70 9.63
N CYS A 93 10.39 -1.76 8.95
CA CYS A 93 9.69 -2.88 9.57
C CYS A 93 10.62 -3.67 10.49
N ASN A 94 10.22 -3.87 11.75
CA ASN A 94 10.93 -4.75 12.69
C ASN A 94 10.33 -6.17 12.81
N ASN A 95 9.28 -6.47 12.04
CA ASN A 95 8.65 -7.78 12.05
C ASN A 95 9.57 -8.84 11.41
N ARG A 96 9.40 -10.11 11.83
CA ARG A 96 10.19 -11.24 11.33
C ARG A 96 9.29 -12.31 10.73
N CYS A 97 8.36 -11.87 9.89
CA CYS A 97 7.38 -12.75 9.26
C CYS A 97 8.10 -13.83 8.45
N PRO A 98 7.80 -15.13 8.63
CA PRO A 98 8.44 -16.19 7.86
C PRO A 98 8.12 -16.07 6.36
N PHE A 99 7.02 -15.40 6.00
CA PHE A 99 6.59 -15.14 4.63
C PHE A 99 7.03 -13.76 4.09
N CYS A 100 7.92 -13.04 4.79
CA CYS A 100 8.38 -11.73 4.31
C CYS A 100 9.11 -11.88 2.97
N PHE A 101 8.59 -11.25 1.91
CA PHE A 101 9.19 -11.35 0.57
C PHE A 101 10.64 -10.84 0.56
N ILE A 102 10.93 -9.77 1.30
CA ILE A 102 12.27 -9.17 1.40
C ILE A 102 13.28 -10.14 2.02
N ASP A 103 12.91 -10.85 3.10
CA ASP A 103 13.78 -11.87 3.71
C ASP A 103 13.98 -13.10 2.82
N GLN A 104 13.06 -13.32 1.87
CA GLN A 104 13.11 -14.41 0.91
C GLN A 104 13.85 -14.03 -0.40
N GLN A 105 14.52 -12.89 -0.46
CA GLN A 105 15.31 -12.49 -1.62
C GLN A 105 16.70 -13.15 -1.64
N PRO A 106 17.26 -13.45 -2.82
CA PRO A 106 18.62 -13.96 -2.93
C PRO A 106 19.65 -12.94 -2.39
N PRO A 107 20.79 -13.38 -1.82
CA PRO A 107 21.86 -12.48 -1.42
C PRO A 107 22.56 -11.81 -2.61
N GLY A 108 23.29 -10.71 -2.35
CA GLY A 108 24.13 -10.02 -3.35
C GLY A 108 23.39 -9.07 -4.29
N LYS A 109 22.18 -8.62 -3.93
CA LYS A 109 21.43 -7.59 -4.66
C LYS A 109 21.78 -6.19 -4.13
N ARG A 110 21.25 -5.16 -4.80
CA ARG A 110 21.37 -3.76 -4.34
C ARG A 110 20.80 -3.64 -2.93
N GLU A 111 21.48 -2.93 -2.03
CA GLU A 111 21.06 -2.76 -0.63
C GLU A 111 19.62 -2.26 -0.50
N SER A 112 19.19 -1.38 -1.40
CA SER A 112 17.84 -0.84 -1.41
C SER A 112 16.73 -1.88 -1.58
N LEU A 113 17.04 -3.05 -2.16
CA LEU A 113 16.08 -4.13 -2.33
C LEU A 113 15.85 -4.93 -1.04
N TYR A 114 16.68 -4.72 0.00
CA TYR A 114 16.55 -5.41 1.30
C TYR A 114 15.89 -4.55 2.38
N TYR A 115 15.45 -3.33 2.05
CA TYR A 115 14.68 -2.53 2.98
C TYR A 115 13.25 -3.05 3.07
N LYS A 116 12.80 -3.21 4.32
CA LYS A 116 11.40 -3.53 4.63
C LYS A 116 10.71 -2.24 5.06
N ASP A 117 9.75 -1.80 4.29
CA ASP A 117 8.88 -0.72 4.67
C ASP A 117 7.79 -1.19 5.65
N ASP A 118 7.45 -0.32 6.59
CA ASP A 118 6.24 -0.40 7.41
C ASP A 118 5.70 1.02 7.63
N ASP A 119 5.74 1.83 6.58
CA ASP A 119 5.57 3.28 6.63
C ASP A 119 4.19 3.70 6.11
N TYR A 120 3.40 4.34 6.96
CA TYR A 120 2.05 4.78 6.62
C TYR A 120 2.03 5.82 5.49
N ARG A 121 3.13 6.55 5.28
CA ARG A 121 3.22 7.56 4.23
C ARG A 121 3.28 6.93 2.86
N LEU A 122 4.09 5.87 2.71
CA LEU A 122 4.11 5.07 1.48
C LEU A 122 2.80 4.32 1.28
N SER A 123 2.16 3.91 2.38
CA SER A 123 0.82 3.31 2.31
C SER A 123 -0.22 4.27 1.74
N PHE A 124 -0.23 5.52 2.22
CA PHE A 124 -1.13 6.55 1.73
C PHE A 124 -0.80 6.98 0.29
N LEU A 125 0.48 7.21 -0.03
CA LEU A 125 0.91 7.74 -1.34
C LEU A 125 0.85 6.68 -2.46
N TYR A 126 1.21 5.43 -2.15
CA TYR A 126 1.47 4.41 -3.16
C TYR A 126 0.73 3.09 -2.94
N GLY A 127 -0.06 2.99 -1.87
CA GLY A 127 -0.79 1.76 -1.55
C GLY A 127 0.06 0.63 -0.99
N SER A 128 1.27 0.92 -0.49
CA SER A 128 2.10 -0.07 0.20
C SER A 128 1.44 -0.58 1.48
N TYR A 129 1.54 -1.89 1.74
CA TYR A 129 0.99 -2.47 2.94
C TYR A 129 1.87 -2.25 4.18
N LEU A 130 1.29 -1.72 5.25
CA LEU A 130 1.91 -1.67 6.58
C LEU A 130 1.19 -2.56 7.58
N THR A 131 1.88 -2.94 8.65
CA THR A 131 1.39 -3.83 9.72
C THR A 131 0.90 -3.07 10.95
N LEU A 132 1.15 -1.75 11.02
CA LEU A 132 0.87 -0.85 12.15
C LEU A 132 1.70 -1.14 13.41
N THR A 133 2.65 -2.08 13.38
CA THR A 133 3.43 -2.46 14.57
C THR A 133 4.61 -1.54 14.86
N ASN A 134 5.00 -0.70 13.90
CA ASN A 134 6.16 0.21 14.01
C ASN A 134 5.78 1.69 14.20
N LEU A 135 4.49 1.99 14.37
CA LEU A 135 4.02 3.37 14.51
C LEU A 135 4.20 3.89 15.94
N SER A 136 4.88 5.03 16.09
CA SER A 136 4.95 5.74 17.36
C SER A 136 3.68 6.55 17.63
N ALA A 137 3.46 6.98 18.88
CA ALA A 137 2.31 7.83 19.23
C ALA A 137 2.23 9.13 18.40
N LYS A 138 3.39 9.70 18.02
CA LYS A 138 3.44 10.88 17.16
C LYS A 138 2.95 10.59 15.74
N GLU A 139 3.25 9.41 15.22
CA GLU A 139 2.80 9.01 13.88
C GLU A 139 1.29 8.73 13.87
N TRP A 140 0.76 8.07 14.90
CA TRP A 140 -0.71 7.93 15.08
C TRP A 140 -1.42 9.28 15.14
N GLN A 141 -0.87 10.23 15.89
CA GLN A 141 -1.42 11.58 15.96
C GLN A 141 -1.38 12.29 14.61
N ARG A 142 -0.28 12.15 13.84
CA ARG A 142 -0.16 12.75 12.51
C ARG A 142 -1.17 12.16 11.52
N ILE A 143 -1.36 10.84 11.53
CA ILE A 143 -2.39 10.16 10.70
C ILE A 143 -3.77 10.75 10.98
N GLU A 144 -4.11 10.97 12.25
CA GLU A 144 -5.38 11.60 12.64
C GLU A 144 -5.48 13.06 12.19
N GLN A 145 -4.45 13.87 12.48
CA GLN A 145 -4.44 15.30 12.19
C GLN A 145 -4.56 15.60 10.70
N LEU A 146 -3.81 14.86 9.87
CA LEU A 146 -3.80 15.01 8.42
C LEU A 146 -4.86 14.13 7.71
N ARG A 147 -5.66 13.37 8.47
CA ARG A 147 -6.72 12.51 7.97
C ARG A 147 -6.24 11.48 6.92
N LEU A 148 -5.02 10.98 7.07
CA LEU A 148 -4.36 10.10 6.09
C LEU A 148 -5.10 8.77 5.95
N SER A 149 -5.95 8.68 4.92
CA SER A 149 -6.78 7.52 4.64
C SER A 149 -7.27 7.53 3.18
N PRO A 150 -7.51 6.35 2.57
CA PRO A 150 -7.36 5.03 3.17
C PRO A 150 -5.89 4.58 3.27
N LEU A 151 -5.57 3.81 4.32
CA LEU A 151 -4.27 3.13 4.44
C LEU A 151 -4.39 1.65 4.06
N TYR A 152 -3.34 1.05 3.53
CA TYR A 152 -3.29 -0.37 3.18
C TYR A 152 -2.66 -1.16 4.33
N VAL A 153 -3.45 -1.97 5.03
CA VAL A 153 -3.04 -2.63 6.27
C VAL A 153 -2.99 -4.15 6.14
N SER A 154 -1.83 -4.71 6.45
CA SER A 154 -1.58 -6.15 6.55
C SER A 154 -2.12 -6.71 7.86
N ILE A 155 -3.34 -7.22 7.82
CA ILE A 155 -4.06 -7.78 8.98
C ILE A 155 -3.58 -9.21 9.25
N HIS A 156 -3.69 -10.07 8.24
CA HIS A 156 -3.38 -11.52 8.25
C HIS A 156 -4.19 -12.38 9.24
N ALA A 157 -4.44 -11.94 10.47
CA ALA A 157 -5.34 -12.57 11.43
C ALA A 157 -5.85 -11.53 12.43
N THR A 158 -7.07 -11.67 12.96
CA THR A 158 -7.56 -10.79 14.05
C THR A 158 -7.29 -11.34 15.43
N GLU A 159 -7.11 -12.65 15.54
CA GLU A 159 -6.75 -13.32 16.79
C GLU A 159 -5.31 -12.99 17.17
N ALA A 160 -5.13 -12.39 18.35
CA ALA A 160 -3.83 -11.87 18.80
C ALA A 160 -2.70 -12.91 18.72
N SER A 161 -2.91 -14.11 19.26
CA SER A 161 -1.89 -15.17 19.27
C SER A 161 -1.51 -15.65 17.86
N VAL A 162 -2.46 -15.68 16.92
CA VAL A 162 -2.22 -16.07 15.53
C VAL A 162 -1.44 -14.98 14.81
N ARG A 163 -1.84 -13.71 14.98
CA ARG A 163 -1.17 -12.56 14.35
C ARG A 163 0.25 -12.36 14.88
N GLU A 164 0.45 -12.50 16.19
CA GLU A 164 1.79 -12.47 16.82
C GLU A 164 2.68 -13.60 16.30
N ARG A 165 2.14 -14.81 16.10
CA ARG A 165 2.89 -15.93 15.50
C ARG A 165 3.29 -15.64 14.06
N LEU A 166 2.40 -15.04 13.26
CA LEU A 166 2.66 -14.69 11.86
C LEU A 166 3.70 -13.58 11.71
N LEU A 167 3.59 -12.50 12.49
CA LEU A 167 4.50 -11.36 12.39
C LEU A 167 5.79 -11.52 13.23
N LYS A 168 5.82 -12.51 14.13
CA LYS A 168 6.86 -12.71 15.15
C LYS A 168 7.12 -11.43 15.96
N ASN A 169 6.03 -10.75 16.33
CA ASN A 169 6.03 -9.48 17.05
C ASN A 169 4.85 -9.42 18.02
N HIS A 170 5.11 -9.23 19.32
CA HIS A 170 4.07 -9.14 20.34
C HIS A 170 3.13 -7.94 20.20
N GLN A 171 3.62 -6.82 19.65
CA GLN A 171 2.76 -5.65 19.40
C GLN A 171 1.69 -5.92 18.33
N ALA A 172 1.86 -6.98 17.53
CA ALA A 172 0.90 -7.37 16.52
C ALA A 172 -0.47 -7.74 17.10
N GLY A 173 -0.55 -8.17 18.37
CA GLY A 173 -1.82 -8.59 18.99
C GLY A 173 -2.89 -7.51 19.10
N GLN A 174 -2.55 -6.22 18.87
CA GLN A 174 -3.42 -5.06 19.10
C GLN A 174 -4.31 -4.69 17.92
N ILE A 175 -4.43 -5.54 16.90
CA ILE A 175 -5.05 -5.13 15.63
C ILE A 175 -6.52 -4.69 15.76
N LEU A 176 -7.30 -5.38 16.61
CA LEU A 176 -8.70 -5.01 16.81
C LEU A 176 -8.85 -3.64 17.50
N ASP A 177 -7.98 -3.33 18.47
CA ASP A 177 -7.96 -2.02 19.13
C ASP A 177 -7.55 -0.92 18.14
N GLN A 178 -6.61 -1.22 17.24
CA GLN A 178 -6.19 -0.31 16.17
C GLN A 178 -7.33 -0.07 15.17
N LEU A 179 -8.07 -1.09 14.76
CA LEU A 179 -9.25 -0.94 13.88
C LEU A 179 -10.35 -0.12 14.56
N ALA A 180 -10.59 -0.33 15.86
CA ALA A 180 -11.51 0.49 16.64
C ALA A 180 -11.04 1.95 16.70
N TRP A 181 -9.73 2.20 16.80
CA TRP A 181 -9.15 3.54 16.73
C TRP A 181 -9.43 4.24 15.38
N PHE A 182 -9.26 3.51 14.26
CA PHE A 182 -9.60 4.01 12.91
C PHE A 182 -11.10 4.32 12.79
N GLN A 183 -11.96 3.42 13.26
CA GLN A 183 -13.41 3.58 13.25
C GLN A 183 -13.86 4.80 14.05
N ALA A 184 -13.35 4.98 15.28
CA ALA A 184 -13.70 6.12 16.13
C ALA A 184 -13.36 7.47 15.48
N ARG A 185 -12.36 7.49 14.59
CA ARG A 185 -11.89 8.69 13.88
C ARG A 185 -12.45 8.82 12.47
N ARG A 186 -13.28 7.88 12.01
CA ARG A 186 -13.78 7.82 10.63
C ARG A 186 -12.62 7.84 9.61
N LEU A 187 -11.58 7.08 9.90
CA LEU A 187 -10.46 6.85 9.00
C LEU A 187 -10.57 5.45 8.43
N GLN A 188 -10.15 5.30 7.18
CA GLN A 188 -10.43 4.11 6.38
C GLN A 188 -9.18 3.30 6.09
N ILE A 189 -9.33 2.00 5.89
CA ILE A 189 -8.26 1.10 5.49
C ILE A 189 -8.70 0.08 4.43
N HIS A 190 -7.78 -0.23 3.54
CA HIS A 190 -7.78 -1.42 2.70
C HIS A 190 -7.04 -2.53 3.45
N ALA A 191 -7.71 -3.62 3.83
CA ALA A 191 -7.09 -4.72 4.56
C ALA A 191 -6.52 -5.80 3.63
N GLN A 192 -5.48 -6.49 4.07
CA GLN A 192 -4.98 -7.71 3.43
C GLN A 192 -4.82 -8.87 4.40
N VAL A 193 -5.20 -10.05 3.93
CA VAL A 193 -4.99 -11.33 4.59
C VAL A 193 -4.15 -12.23 3.69
N VAL A 194 -2.89 -12.44 4.06
CA VAL A 194 -2.01 -13.44 3.44
C VAL A 194 -2.30 -14.78 4.10
N VAL A 195 -2.87 -15.72 3.37
CA VAL A 195 -3.27 -17.03 3.91
C VAL A 195 -2.07 -17.99 3.88
N CYS A 196 -1.63 -18.37 5.07
CA CYS A 196 -0.61 -19.37 5.34
C CYS A 196 -1.28 -20.68 5.80
N PRO A 197 -1.30 -21.74 4.96
CA PRO A 197 -1.95 -23.00 5.29
C PRO A 197 -1.47 -23.59 6.62
N GLY A 198 -2.41 -24.00 7.48
CA GLY A 198 -2.12 -24.56 8.81
C GLY A 198 -1.83 -23.53 9.91
N ILE A 199 -1.87 -22.23 9.60
CA ILE A 199 -1.62 -21.15 10.57
C ILE A 199 -2.84 -20.25 10.72
N ASN A 200 -3.29 -19.62 9.64
CA ASN A 200 -4.42 -18.67 9.63
C ASN A 200 -5.47 -18.98 8.56
N ASP A 201 -5.58 -20.22 8.10
CA ASP A 201 -6.63 -20.69 7.20
C ASP A 201 -7.82 -21.30 7.96
N GLY A 202 -8.84 -21.75 7.23
CA GLY A 202 -10.03 -22.38 7.81
C GLY A 202 -10.75 -21.46 8.80
N LYS A 203 -10.94 -21.93 10.04
CA LYS A 203 -11.64 -21.16 11.09
C LYS A 203 -11.02 -19.79 11.37
N HIS A 204 -9.70 -19.67 11.27
CA HIS A 204 -8.98 -18.43 11.57
C HIS A 204 -9.21 -17.39 10.47
N LEU A 205 -9.24 -17.84 9.21
CA LEU A 205 -9.59 -16.99 8.07
C LEU A 205 -11.05 -16.50 8.19
N GLU A 206 -11.98 -17.41 8.50
CA GLU A 206 -13.39 -17.04 8.69
C GLU A 206 -13.57 -16.03 9.81
N GLN A 207 -12.97 -16.29 10.98
CA GLN A 207 -13.01 -15.37 12.12
C GLN A 207 -12.47 -13.99 11.72
N THR A 208 -11.31 -13.96 11.06
CA THR A 208 -10.68 -12.72 10.58
C THR A 208 -11.59 -11.93 9.65
N LEU A 209 -12.21 -12.58 8.67
CA LEU A 209 -13.11 -11.89 7.73
C LEU A 209 -14.38 -11.39 8.40
N ARG A 210 -14.95 -12.16 9.34
CA ARG A 210 -16.14 -11.76 10.10
C ARG A 210 -15.84 -10.60 11.05
N ASP A 211 -14.69 -10.60 11.71
CA ASP A 211 -14.26 -9.50 12.57
C ASP A 211 -14.04 -8.23 11.75
N LEU A 212 -13.33 -8.32 10.60
CA LEU A 212 -13.14 -7.18 9.71
C LEU A 212 -14.48 -6.62 9.18
N ALA A 213 -15.46 -7.48 8.88
CA ALA A 213 -16.78 -7.06 8.43
C ALA A 213 -17.54 -6.24 9.50
N GLN A 214 -17.26 -6.44 10.79
CA GLN A 214 -17.85 -5.61 11.85
C GLN A 214 -17.40 -4.15 11.77
N PHE A 215 -16.22 -3.89 11.19
CA PHE A 215 -15.69 -2.55 10.95
C PHE A 215 -16.14 -1.94 9.61
N HIS A 216 -16.95 -2.67 8.83
CA HIS A 216 -17.56 -2.22 7.57
C HIS A 216 -19.00 -1.72 7.79
N GLN A 217 -19.18 -0.79 8.73
CA GLN A 217 -20.50 -0.27 9.10
C GLN A 217 -20.58 1.26 8.95
N GLY A 218 -21.76 1.75 8.59
CA GLY A 218 -22.05 3.18 8.44
C GLY A 218 -21.57 3.79 7.12
N GLU A 219 -21.69 5.11 7.00
CA GLU A 219 -21.32 5.85 5.77
C GLU A 219 -19.80 5.95 5.57
N THR A 220 -19.02 5.90 6.65
CA THR A 220 -17.55 5.94 6.60
C THR A 220 -16.97 4.74 7.33
N PRO A 221 -17.04 3.53 6.71
CA PRO A 221 -16.55 2.31 7.33
C PRO A 221 -15.04 2.37 7.50
N ALA A 222 -14.53 1.80 8.59
CA ALA A 222 -13.10 1.78 8.89
C ALA A 222 -12.36 0.77 8.01
N VAL A 223 -12.96 -0.37 7.70
CA VAL A 223 -12.42 -1.33 6.74
C VAL A 223 -13.27 -1.27 5.48
N ILE A 224 -12.71 -0.79 4.37
CA ILE A 224 -13.47 -0.59 3.12
C ILE A 224 -13.33 -1.74 2.14
N SER A 225 -12.27 -2.55 2.25
CA SER A 225 -12.11 -3.76 1.46
C SER A 225 -11.13 -4.72 2.12
N VAL A 226 -11.21 -6.01 1.78
CA VAL A 226 -10.25 -7.02 2.21
C VAL A 226 -9.72 -7.80 1.01
N ALA A 227 -8.41 -7.75 0.75
CA ALA A 227 -7.73 -8.63 -0.20
C ALA A 227 -7.28 -9.93 0.51
N VAL A 228 -7.74 -11.08 0.03
CA VAL A 228 -7.31 -12.40 0.49
C VAL A 228 -6.35 -12.98 -0.53
N VAL A 229 -5.08 -13.14 -0.16
CA VAL A 229 -3.99 -13.53 -1.07
C VAL A 229 -3.33 -14.83 -0.57
N PRO A 230 -2.87 -15.72 -1.47
CA PRO A 230 -2.11 -16.90 -1.04
C PRO A 230 -0.70 -16.49 -0.59
N VAL A 231 -0.09 -17.25 0.33
CA VAL A 231 1.31 -17.03 0.69
C VAL A 231 2.23 -17.31 -0.50
N GLY A 232 3.06 -16.32 -0.85
CA GLY A 232 4.13 -16.46 -1.84
C GLY A 232 5.42 -16.97 -1.21
N LEU A 233 5.95 -18.08 -1.72
CA LEU A 233 7.18 -18.71 -1.22
C LEU A 233 8.26 -18.74 -2.30
N THR A 234 9.47 -18.32 -1.96
CA THR A 234 10.63 -18.43 -2.85
C THR A 234 11.49 -19.65 -2.50
N ARG A 235 12.41 -20.00 -3.41
CA ARG A 235 13.43 -21.04 -3.15
C ARG A 235 14.54 -20.59 -2.18
N PHE A 236 14.59 -19.31 -1.83
CA PHE A 236 15.61 -18.72 -0.95
C PHE A 236 15.10 -18.50 0.47
N ARG A 237 13.88 -18.96 0.77
CA ARG A 237 13.31 -18.85 2.11
C ARG A 237 14.14 -19.62 3.15
N PRO A 238 14.08 -19.23 4.43
CA PRO A 238 14.76 -19.95 5.51
C PRO A 238 14.39 -21.44 5.51
N GLN A 239 15.37 -22.33 5.75
CA GLN A 239 15.12 -23.78 5.75
C GLN A 239 14.17 -24.25 6.86
N GLU A 240 14.03 -23.47 7.92
CA GLU A 240 13.26 -23.78 9.12
C GLU A 240 12.05 -22.85 9.28
N ASP A 241 11.31 -22.60 8.19
CA ASP A 241 9.99 -21.95 8.28
C ASP A 241 8.86 -22.96 8.50
N GLU A 242 7.79 -22.51 9.16
CA GLU A 242 6.57 -23.29 9.43
C GLU A 242 5.59 -23.25 8.25
N LEU A 243 6.01 -22.76 7.08
CA LEU A 243 5.15 -22.43 5.96
C LEU A 243 5.02 -23.57 4.96
N SER A 244 3.79 -23.78 4.50
CA SER A 244 3.49 -24.72 3.42
C SER A 244 3.02 -23.96 2.18
N PRO A 245 3.48 -24.34 0.97
CA PRO A 245 2.97 -23.75 -0.26
C PRO A 245 1.49 -24.06 -0.44
N VAL A 246 0.77 -23.13 -1.06
CA VAL A 246 -0.65 -23.33 -1.39
C VAL A 246 -0.78 -24.30 -2.57
N GLY A 247 -1.33 -25.48 -2.31
CA GLY A 247 -1.68 -26.46 -3.35
C GLY A 247 -3.10 -26.27 -3.90
N GLN A 248 -3.40 -26.95 -5.02
CA GLN A 248 -4.70 -26.85 -5.70
C GLN A 248 -5.90 -27.19 -4.80
N ALA A 249 -5.77 -28.21 -3.93
CA ALA A 249 -6.83 -28.60 -3.00
C ALA A 249 -7.13 -27.48 -1.99
N LYS A 250 -6.08 -26.90 -1.39
CA LYS A 250 -6.21 -25.79 -0.44
C LYS A 250 -6.75 -24.53 -1.12
N ALA A 251 -6.31 -24.23 -2.34
CA ALA A 251 -6.87 -23.11 -3.10
C ALA A 251 -8.37 -23.29 -3.37
N THR A 252 -8.80 -24.49 -3.76
CA THR A 252 -10.22 -24.79 -3.97
C THR A 252 -11.04 -24.64 -2.68
N GLU A 253 -10.50 -25.10 -1.54
CA GLU A 253 -11.11 -24.94 -0.22
C GLU A 253 -11.27 -23.47 0.17
N VAL A 254 -10.20 -22.67 0.06
CA VAL A 254 -10.23 -21.24 0.42
C VAL A 254 -11.15 -20.44 -0.51
N ILE A 255 -11.15 -20.73 -1.82
CA ILE A 255 -12.07 -20.09 -2.77
C ILE A 255 -13.52 -20.35 -2.34
N ALA A 256 -13.87 -21.61 -2.08
CA ALA A 256 -15.23 -21.98 -1.68
C ALA A 256 -15.64 -21.31 -0.37
N GLN A 257 -14.73 -21.28 0.61
CA GLN A 257 -14.95 -20.65 1.91
C GLN A 257 -15.19 -19.14 1.77
N VAL A 258 -14.30 -18.42 1.08
CA VAL A 258 -14.42 -16.96 0.94
C VAL A 258 -15.61 -16.58 0.07
N GLN A 259 -15.94 -17.34 -0.97
CA GLN A 259 -17.15 -17.10 -1.79
C GLN A 259 -18.45 -17.33 -1.02
N ALA A 260 -18.48 -18.26 -0.06
CA ALA A 260 -19.62 -18.42 0.83
C ALA A 260 -19.81 -17.17 1.70
N LEU A 261 -18.73 -16.68 2.31
CA LEU A 261 -18.74 -15.45 3.10
C LEU A 261 -19.09 -14.21 2.27
N GLN A 262 -18.59 -14.09 1.03
CA GLN A 262 -18.96 -13.02 0.11
C GLN A 262 -20.48 -12.95 -0.10
N LYS A 263 -21.16 -14.09 -0.24
CA LYS A 263 -22.62 -14.12 -0.39
C LYS A 263 -23.34 -13.64 0.88
N GLU A 264 -22.84 -14.01 2.05
CA GLU A 264 -23.37 -13.53 3.34
C GLU A 264 -23.17 -12.01 3.47
N PHE A 265 -21.96 -11.52 3.18
CA PHE A 265 -21.63 -10.09 3.24
C PHE A 265 -22.41 -9.27 2.22
N ALA A 266 -22.60 -9.75 0.99
CA ALA A 266 -23.39 -9.05 -0.02
C ALA A 266 -24.84 -8.84 0.44
N GLN A 267 -25.43 -9.79 1.17
CA GLN A 267 -26.76 -9.64 1.74
C GLN A 267 -26.82 -8.65 2.91
N GLN A 268 -25.75 -8.57 3.72
CA GLN A 268 -25.69 -7.74 4.92
C GLN A 268 -25.22 -6.31 4.65
N LEU A 269 -24.29 -6.13 3.70
CA LEU A 269 -23.51 -4.92 3.46
C LEU A 269 -23.81 -4.29 2.09
N GLY A 270 -24.55 -4.98 1.22
CA GLY A 270 -24.95 -4.47 -0.10
C GLY A 270 -23.91 -4.64 -1.23
N GLY A 271 -22.78 -5.29 -0.96
CA GLY A 271 -21.72 -5.54 -1.93
C GLY A 271 -20.69 -6.57 -1.44
N ASN A 272 -19.70 -6.88 -2.27
CA ASN A 272 -18.57 -7.68 -1.84
C ASN A 272 -17.73 -6.88 -0.82
N PHE A 273 -17.22 -7.58 0.19
CA PHE A 273 -16.37 -6.98 1.22
C PHE A 273 -14.95 -7.54 1.21
N ALA A 274 -14.83 -8.82 0.90
CA ALA A 274 -13.56 -9.53 0.78
C ALA A 274 -13.42 -10.10 -0.63
N TRP A 275 -12.26 -9.95 -1.25
CA TRP A 275 -11.96 -10.46 -2.59
C TRP A 275 -10.74 -11.37 -2.56
N LEU A 276 -10.80 -12.43 -3.36
CA LEU A 276 -9.67 -13.32 -3.59
C LEU A 276 -8.77 -12.70 -4.67
N ALA A 277 -7.45 -12.70 -4.43
CA ALA A 277 -6.49 -12.42 -5.50
C ALA A 277 -6.64 -13.40 -6.66
N ASP A 278 -6.33 -12.94 -7.87
CA ASP A 278 -6.48 -13.73 -9.10
C ASP A 278 -5.64 -15.02 -9.06
N GLU A 279 -4.53 -15.00 -8.33
CA GLU A 279 -3.64 -16.14 -8.12
C GLU A 279 -4.35 -17.37 -7.53
N TRP A 280 -5.36 -17.19 -6.66
CA TRP A 280 -6.12 -18.32 -6.11
C TRP A 280 -6.77 -19.16 -7.22
N PHE A 281 -7.39 -18.49 -8.19
CA PHE A 281 -8.07 -19.15 -9.31
C PHE A 281 -7.07 -19.87 -10.22
N LEU A 282 -5.89 -19.27 -10.42
CA LEU A 282 -4.81 -19.91 -11.19
C LEU A 282 -4.29 -21.18 -10.49
N ILE A 283 -4.02 -21.13 -9.18
CA ILE A 283 -3.58 -22.30 -8.40
C ILE A 283 -4.66 -23.39 -8.40
N ALA A 284 -5.93 -23.01 -8.24
CA ALA A 284 -7.07 -23.92 -8.25
C ALA A 284 -7.39 -24.49 -9.65
N ARG A 285 -6.84 -23.88 -10.72
CA ARG A 285 -7.21 -24.13 -12.13
C ARG A 285 -8.69 -23.88 -12.41
N GLN A 286 -9.21 -22.81 -11.82
CA GLN A 286 -10.57 -22.34 -12.01
C GLN A 286 -10.59 -21.09 -12.89
N PRO A 287 -11.67 -20.83 -13.64
CA PRO A 287 -11.80 -19.58 -14.37
C PRO A 287 -11.83 -18.38 -13.41
N LEU A 288 -11.24 -17.27 -13.83
CA LEU A 288 -11.35 -16.01 -13.10
C LEU A 288 -12.82 -15.57 -13.01
N PRO A 289 -13.26 -14.96 -11.90
CA PRO A 289 -14.57 -14.34 -11.78
C PRO A 289 -14.87 -13.36 -12.94
N PRO A 290 -16.16 -13.12 -13.28
CA PRO A 290 -16.51 -12.09 -14.24
C PRO A 290 -16.14 -10.69 -13.74
N GLU A 291 -16.07 -9.71 -14.63
CA GLU A 291 -15.74 -8.31 -14.26
C GLU A 291 -16.63 -7.75 -13.13
N SER A 292 -17.93 -8.03 -13.17
CA SER A 292 -18.88 -7.55 -12.16
C SER A 292 -18.58 -8.03 -10.74
N HIS A 293 -17.75 -9.07 -10.58
CA HIS A 293 -17.31 -9.54 -9.26
C HIS A 293 -16.40 -8.51 -8.54
N TYR A 294 -15.61 -7.77 -9.32
CA TYR A 294 -14.57 -6.90 -8.79
C TYR A 294 -15.07 -5.49 -8.48
N GLU A 295 -16.33 -5.17 -8.85
CA GLU A 295 -16.96 -3.86 -8.60
C GLU A 295 -16.07 -2.73 -9.14
N ASP A 296 -15.68 -1.77 -8.30
CA ASP A 296 -14.79 -0.66 -8.66
C ASP A 296 -13.30 -1.02 -8.50
N TYR A 297 -12.98 -2.31 -8.39
CA TYR A 297 -11.63 -2.85 -8.24
C TYR A 297 -10.83 -2.21 -7.07
N PRO A 298 -11.32 -2.30 -5.82
CA PRO A 298 -10.72 -1.59 -4.67
C PRO A 298 -9.30 -2.06 -4.31
N GLN A 299 -8.82 -3.14 -4.92
CA GLN A 299 -7.56 -3.81 -4.59
C GLN A 299 -6.74 -4.20 -5.84
N ILE A 300 -6.92 -3.49 -6.95
CA ILE A 300 -6.33 -3.86 -8.24
C ILE A 300 -4.80 -3.88 -8.24
N GLY A 301 -4.17 -2.91 -7.58
CA GLY A 301 -2.72 -2.84 -7.39
C GLY A 301 -2.16 -3.98 -6.55
N ASN A 302 -3.04 -4.75 -5.89
CA ASN A 302 -2.70 -5.79 -4.93
C ASN A 302 -3.07 -7.20 -5.41
N GLY A 303 -3.21 -7.37 -6.73
CA GLY A 303 -3.42 -8.67 -7.37
C GLY A 303 -4.87 -9.15 -7.40
N VAL A 304 -5.84 -8.30 -7.05
CA VAL A 304 -7.27 -8.60 -7.12
C VAL A 304 -7.85 -8.01 -8.42
N GLY A 305 -8.14 -8.85 -9.41
CA GLY A 305 -8.79 -8.45 -10.65
C GLY A 305 -7.87 -7.88 -11.72
N SER A 306 -6.57 -7.74 -11.45
CA SER A 306 -5.60 -7.22 -12.43
C SER A 306 -5.50 -8.10 -13.69
N ILE A 307 -5.61 -9.42 -13.56
CA ILE A 307 -5.61 -10.33 -14.72
C ILE A 307 -6.94 -10.22 -15.47
N ARG A 308 -8.06 -10.08 -14.75
CA ARG A 308 -9.37 -9.85 -15.38
C ARG A 308 -9.38 -8.55 -16.18
N GLN A 309 -8.89 -7.45 -15.61
CA GLN A 309 -8.78 -6.16 -16.30
C GLN A 309 -7.87 -6.29 -17.53
N PHE A 310 -6.68 -6.87 -17.37
CA PHE A 310 -5.75 -7.08 -18.47
C PHE A 310 -6.39 -7.86 -19.64
N ILE A 311 -7.11 -8.96 -19.35
CA ILE A 311 -7.80 -9.74 -20.38
C ILE A 311 -8.85 -8.89 -21.11
N LYS A 312 -9.61 -8.08 -20.39
CA LYS A 312 -10.63 -7.19 -20.99
C LYS A 312 -9.98 -6.17 -21.92
N GLU A 313 -8.97 -5.45 -21.43
CA GLU A 313 -8.24 -4.45 -22.20
C GLU A 313 -7.59 -5.07 -23.43
N PHE A 314 -6.96 -6.23 -23.27
CA PHE A 314 -6.38 -6.99 -24.38
C PHE A 314 -7.43 -7.36 -25.42
N GLN A 315 -8.61 -7.84 -25.03
CA GLN A 315 -9.68 -8.21 -25.96
C GLN A 315 -10.23 -6.99 -26.71
N GLN A 316 -10.38 -5.85 -26.04
CA GLN A 316 -10.81 -4.59 -26.67
C GLN A 316 -9.79 -4.12 -27.71
N GLN A 317 -8.52 -4.04 -27.31
CA GLN A 317 -7.42 -3.65 -28.20
C GLN A 317 -7.25 -4.66 -29.36
N ALA A 318 -7.39 -5.95 -29.09
CA ALA A 318 -7.35 -6.99 -30.12
C ALA A 318 -8.47 -6.82 -31.15
N ALA A 319 -9.68 -6.49 -30.72
CA ALA A 319 -10.81 -6.27 -31.62
C ALA A 319 -10.63 -5.02 -32.51
N GLU A 320 -9.94 -4.00 -32.01
CA GLU A 320 -9.66 -2.75 -32.72
C GLU A 320 -8.47 -2.87 -33.68
N PHE A 321 -7.36 -3.44 -33.22
CA PHE A 321 -6.07 -3.39 -33.92
C PHE A 321 -5.69 -4.69 -34.65
N LEU A 322 -6.19 -5.86 -34.23
CA LEU A 322 -5.81 -7.09 -34.90
C LEU A 322 -6.61 -7.31 -36.18
N PRO A 323 -5.95 -7.65 -37.30
CA PRO A 323 -6.66 -7.98 -38.52
C PRO A 323 -7.47 -9.26 -38.31
N ARG A 324 -8.73 -9.29 -38.79
CA ARG A 324 -9.62 -10.46 -38.72
C ARG A 324 -9.01 -11.74 -39.31
N ARG A 325 -8.00 -11.60 -40.16
CA ARG A 325 -7.24 -12.69 -40.76
C ARG A 325 -5.80 -12.25 -40.96
N SER A 326 -4.84 -13.06 -40.53
CA SER A 326 -3.43 -12.82 -40.87
C SER A 326 -3.25 -13.02 -42.39
N PRO A 327 -2.64 -12.06 -43.11
CA PRO A 327 -2.49 -12.15 -44.57
C PRO A 327 -1.60 -13.32 -45.02
N LYS A 328 -0.72 -13.85 -44.15
CA LYS A 328 0.00 -15.14 -44.33
C LYS A 328 0.34 -15.74 -42.95
N PRO A 329 0.22 -17.07 -42.75
CA PRO A 329 0.79 -17.70 -41.55
C PRO A 329 2.31 -17.48 -41.57
N ARG A 330 2.82 -16.70 -40.62
CA ARG A 330 4.27 -16.60 -40.39
C ARG A 330 4.66 -17.88 -39.64
N ARG A 331 5.40 -18.75 -40.34
CA ARG A 331 6.01 -19.97 -39.78
C ARG A 331 7.10 -19.63 -38.77
#